data_AF-A0A399EA84-F1
#
_entry.id   AF-A0A399EA84-F1
#
_cell.length_a   1.000
_cell.length_b   1.000
_cell.length_c   1.000
_cell.angle_alpha   90.00
_cell.angle_beta   90.00
_cell.angle_gamma   90.00
#
_symmetry.space_group_name_H-M   'P 1'
#
loop_
_entity.id
_entity.type
_entity.pdbx_description
1 polymer ?
#
loop_
_entity_poly.entity_id
_entity_poly.type
_entity_poly.pdbx_seq_one_letter_code
_entity_poly.pdbx_strand_id
1 'polypeptide(L)'
;MAGNPKSALEKIQAAEVAWSQLAPERRLADMTLEEFRALIAPSFAARERIAQLQNELLEAQAERDRADQVSLAARMRVVAAVLADAALGPDSALYEAMGYTRKSERRSGLTRKSKGGTPPGEGPKPKAGASS
;
A
#
# COMPACT_ATOMS: atom_id res chain seq x y z
N MET A 1 -2.48 -16.23 -37.41
CA MET A 1 -2.40 -14.81 -37.81
C MET A 1 -1.59 -14.08 -36.75
N ALA A 2 -0.44 -13.51 -37.11
CA ALA A 2 0.37 -12.75 -36.15
C ALA A 2 -0.38 -11.46 -35.80
N GLY A 3 -0.74 -11.31 -34.51
CA GLY A 3 -1.41 -10.12 -34.01
C GLY A 3 -0.49 -8.90 -34.12
N ASN A 4 -1.07 -7.75 -34.45
CA ASN A 4 -0.33 -6.50 -34.53
C ASN A 4 0.36 -6.20 -33.17
N PRO A 5 1.68 -5.94 -33.11
CA PRO A 5 2.37 -5.59 -31.88
C PRO A 5 1.75 -4.35 -31.22
N LYS A 6 1.38 -4.46 -29.94
CA LYS A 6 0.58 -3.46 -29.23
C LYS A 6 1.46 -2.35 -28.63
N SER A 7 2.71 -2.65 -28.29
CA SER A 7 3.64 -1.71 -27.69
C SER A 7 4.71 -1.21 -28.67
N ALA A 8 5.26 -0.01 -28.40
CA ALA A 8 6.39 0.52 -29.17
C ALA A 8 7.63 -0.39 -29.10
N LEU A 9 7.83 -1.07 -27.97
CA LEU A 9 8.92 -2.04 -27.76
C LEU A 9 8.78 -3.23 -28.72
N GLU A 10 7.61 -3.87 -28.74
CA GLU A 10 7.34 -5.01 -29.61
C GLU A 10 7.46 -4.64 -31.09
N LYS A 11 7.03 -3.43 -31.47
CA LYS A 11 7.17 -2.92 -32.84
C LYS A 11 8.64 -2.78 -33.24
N ILE A 12 9.45 -2.17 -32.37
CA ILE A 12 10.88 -1.96 -32.60
C ILE A 12 11.61 -3.31 -32.68
N GLN A 13 11.33 -4.23 -31.76
CA GLN A 13 11.91 -5.58 -31.75
C GLN A 13 11.51 -6.38 -33.00
N ALA A 14 10.24 -6.33 -33.39
CA ALA A 14 9.78 -7.01 -34.60
C ALA A 14 10.48 -6.48 -35.86
N ALA A 15 10.68 -5.16 -35.95
CA ALA A 15 11.42 -4.54 -37.05
C ALA A 15 12.90 -4.97 -37.05
N GLU A 16 13.57 -4.95 -35.90
CA GLU A 16 14.96 -5.40 -35.76
C GLU A 16 15.12 -6.86 -36.16
N VAL A 17 14.26 -7.74 -35.65
CA VAL A 17 14.27 -9.18 -35.95
C VAL A 17 14.03 -9.43 -37.44
N ALA A 18 12.99 -8.81 -38.01
CA ALA A 18 12.68 -8.98 -39.43
C ALA A 18 13.82 -8.51 -40.34
N TRP A 19 14.43 -7.35 -40.04
CA TRP A 19 15.57 -6.85 -40.79
C TRP A 19 16.79 -7.80 -40.66
N SER A 20 17.10 -8.24 -39.44
CA SER A 20 18.23 -9.15 -39.19
C SER A 20 18.13 -10.49 -39.93
N GLN A 21 16.92 -10.99 -40.16
CA GLN A 21 16.68 -12.28 -40.83
C GLN A 21 16.58 -12.16 -42.34
N LEU A 22 15.94 -11.10 -42.85
CA LEU A 22 15.58 -11.01 -44.26
C LEU A 22 16.56 -10.18 -45.07
N ALA A 23 17.26 -9.23 -44.44
CA ALA A 23 18.10 -8.27 -45.15
C ALA A 23 19.28 -7.74 -44.31
N PRO A 24 20.08 -8.59 -43.64
CA PRO A 24 21.11 -8.16 -42.69
C PRO A 24 22.18 -7.24 -43.30
N GLU A 25 22.53 -7.44 -44.58
CA GLU A 25 23.55 -6.64 -45.28
C GLU A 25 22.96 -5.42 -46.02
N ARG A 26 21.63 -5.28 -46.04
CA ARG A 26 20.97 -4.20 -46.77
C ARG A 26 20.92 -2.94 -45.92
N ARG A 27 21.29 -1.81 -46.51
CA ARG A 27 20.99 -0.49 -45.95
C ARG A 27 19.52 -0.17 -46.17
N LEU A 28 18.80 0.20 -45.11
CA LEU A 28 17.42 0.70 -45.17
C LEU A 28 17.41 2.09 -44.56
N ALA A 29 16.68 3.04 -45.16
CA ALA A 29 16.68 4.45 -44.71
C ALA A 29 18.11 5.00 -44.49
N ASP A 30 19.01 4.68 -45.41
CA ASP A 30 20.43 5.04 -45.41
C ASP A 30 21.27 4.54 -44.23
N MET A 31 20.69 3.75 -43.32
CA MET A 31 21.36 3.17 -42.16
C MET A 31 21.56 1.65 -42.30
N THR A 32 22.58 1.15 -41.61
CA THR A 32 22.86 -0.27 -41.40
C THR A 32 22.02 -0.82 -40.24
N LEU A 33 21.93 -2.15 -40.14
CA LEU A 33 21.29 -2.81 -38.99
C LEU A 33 21.98 -2.46 -37.66
N GLU A 34 23.30 -2.29 -37.66
CA GLU A 34 24.05 -1.88 -36.47
C GLU A 34 23.74 -0.45 -36.03
N GLU A 35 23.67 0.48 -36.98
CA GLU A 35 23.26 1.87 -36.71
C GLU A 35 21.83 1.93 -36.19
N PHE A 36 20.91 1.14 -36.75
CA PHE A 36 19.55 1.02 -36.24
C PHE A 36 19.51 0.49 -34.79
N ARG A 37 20.27 -0.57 -34.49
CA ARG A 37 20.42 -1.11 -33.13
C ARG A 37 20.96 -0.07 -32.16
N ALA A 38 21.97 0.69 -32.56
CA ALA A 38 22.53 1.76 -31.74
C ALA A 38 21.49 2.86 -31.45
N LEU A 39 20.65 3.22 -32.42
CA LEU A 39 19.59 4.22 -32.25
C LEU A 39 18.49 3.78 -31.28
N ILE A 40 18.13 2.49 -31.28
CA ILE A 40 17.07 1.97 -30.41
C ILE A 40 17.57 1.60 -29.01
N ALA A 41 18.88 1.33 -28.83
CA ALA A 41 19.47 0.90 -27.57
C ALA A 41 19.12 1.79 -26.35
N PRO A 42 19.13 3.13 -26.42
CA PRO A 42 18.72 3.98 -25.29
C PRO A 42 17.29 3.72 -24.81
N SER A 43 16.39 3.32 -25.72
CA SER A 43 15.00 2.97 -25.41
C SER A 43 14.92 1.72 -24.54
N PHE A 44 15.76 0.72 -24.79
CA PHE A 44 15.86 -0.50 -23.98
C PHE A 44 16.51 -0.20 -22.64
N ALA A 45 17.64 0.52 -22.65
CA ALA A 45 18.35 0.91 -21.42
C ALA A 45 17.46 1.71 -20.46
N ALA A 46 16.62 2.62 -20.97
CA ALA A 46 15.67 3.36 -20.15
C ALA A 46 14.63 2.45 -19.47
N ARG A 47 14.14 1.43 -20.17
CA ARG A 47 13.18 0.46 -19.61
C ARG A 47 13.83 -0.40 -18.53
N GLU A 48 15.05 -0.87 -18.76
CA GLU A 48 15.83 -1.58 -17.76
C GLU A 48 16.08 -0.71 -16.52
N ARG A 49 16.45 0.56 -16.71
CA ARG A 49 16.64 1.49 -15.60
C ARG A 49 15.36 1.73 -14.81
N ILE A 50 14.21 1.85 -15.48
CA ILE A 50 12.91 1.97 -14.80
C ILE A 50 12.64 0.72 -13.94
N ALA A 51 12.85 -0.47 -14.49
CA ALA A 51 12.65 -1.71 -13.73
C ALA A 51 13.56 -1.79 -12.49
N GLN A 52 14.83 -1.37 -12.62
CA GLN A 52 15.75 -1.26 -11.50
C GLN A 52 15.26 -0.26 -10.45
N LEU A 53 14.87 0.95 -10.86
CA LEU A 53 14.34 1.98 -9.95
C LEU A 53 13.08 1.52 -9.22
N GLN A 54 12.22 0.73 -9.87
CA GLN A 54 11.04 0.16 -9.22
C GLN A 54 11.43 -0.83 -8.12
N ASN A 55 12.45 -1.66 -8.34
CA ASN A 55 12.96 -2.55 -7.31
C ASN A 55 13.62 -1.78 -6.16
N GLU A 56 14.47 -0.79 -6.47
CA GLU A 56 15.08 0.10 -5.47
C GLU A 56 14.01 0.81 -4.62
N LEU A 57 12.93 1.27 -5.25
CA LEU A 57 11.81 1.89 -4.56
C LEU A 57 11.10 0.91 -3.60
N LEU A 58 10.85 -0.33 -4.04
CA LEU A 58 10.23 -1.35 -3.20
C LEU A 58 11.09 -1.68 -1.98
N GLU A 59 12.41 -1.80 -2.16
CA GLU A 59 13.36 -2.03 -1.08
C GLU A 59 13.35 -0.85 -0.08
N ALA A 60 13.41 0.38 -0.58
CA ALA A 60 13.37 1.58 0.25
C ALA A 60 12.04 1.72 1.03
N GLN A 61 10.92 1.35 0.42
CA GLN A 61 9.62 1.31 1.09
C GLN A 61 9.60 0.27 2.21
N ALA A 62 10.10 -0.94 1.95
CA ALA A 62 10.17 -1.99 2.97
C ALA A 62 11.07 -1.59 4.14
N GLU A 63 12.20 -0.93 3.87
CA GLU A 63 13.09 -0.45 4.91
C GLU A 63 12.47 0.66 5.75
N ARG A 64 11.82 1.63 5.09
CA ARG A 64 11.04 2.67 5.79
C ARG A 64 9.99 2.05 6.69
N ASP A 65 9.20 1.10 6.19
CA ASP A 65 8.11 0.50 6.95
C ASP A 65 8.62 -0.26 8.20
N ARG A 66 9.79 -0.91 8.11
CA ARG A 66 10.46 -1.52 9.26
C ARG A 66 10.94 -0.46 10.27
N ALA A 67 11.58 0.60 9.79
CA ALA A 67 12.06 1.68 10.65
C ALA A 67 10.90 2.41 11.35
N ASP A 68 9.77 2.58 10.65
CA ASP A 68 8.57 3.19 11.20
C ASP A 68 7.95 2.34 12.31
N GLN A 69 7.95 1.00 12.19
CA GLN A 69 7.49 0.12 13.28
C GLN A 69 8.30 0.33 14.57
N VAL A 70 9.62 0.45 14.47
CA VAL A 70 10.49 0.73 15.62
C VAL A 70 10.19 2.11 16.20
N SER A 71 10.05 3.12 15.33
CA SER A 71 9.77 4.50 15.71
C SER A 71 8.41 4.64 16.40
N LEU A 72 7.38 3.96 15.90
CA LEU A 72 6.04 3.93 16.49
C LEU A 72 6.05 3.24 17.86
N ALA A 73 6.77 2.12 18.00
CA ALA A 73 6.93 1.46 19.29
C ALA A 73 7.63 2.36 20.32
N ALA A 74 8.69 3.08 19.91
CA ALA A 74 9.38 4.03 20.75
C ALA A 74 8.46 5.20 21.16
N ARG A 75 7.72 5.76 20.20
CA ARG A 75 6.71 6.81 20.46
C ARG A 75 5.68 6.35 21.49
N MET A 76 5.15 5.13 21.37
CA MET A 76 4.17 4.61 22.33
C MET A 76 4.72 4.54 23.76
N ARG A 77 6.00 4.15 23.92
CA ARG A 77 6.66 4.15 25.24
C ARG A 77 6.79 5.55 25.82
N VAL A 78 7.14 6.54 24.99
CA VAL A 78 7.20 7.95 25.42
C VAL A 78 5.83 8.42 25.91
N VAL A 79 4.77 8.14 25.15
CA VAL A 79 3.41 8.51 25.57
C VAL A 79 3.01 7.82 26.87
N ALA A 80 3.35 6.53 27.05
CA ALA A 80 3.10 5.81 28.29
C ALA A 80 3.85 6.43 29.49
N ALA A 81 5.10 6.87 29.29
CA ALA A 81 5.87 7.58 30.30
C ALA A 81 5.22 8.93 30.68
N VAL A 82 4.79 9.73 29.68
CA VAL A 82 4.08 10.99 29.94
C VAL A 82 2.81 10.77 30.76
N LEU A 83 2.08 9.68 30.51
CA LEU A 83 0.87 9.35 31.27
C LEU A 83 1.16 8.92 32.71
N ALA A 84 2.32 8.29 32.96
CA ALA A 84 2.71 7.79 34.27
C ALA A 84 3.45 8.83 35.13
N ASP A 85 3.96 9.90 34.53
CA ASP A 85 4.71 10.95 35.20
C ASP A 85 3.78 11.88 36.02
N ALA A 86 4.17 12.15 37.27
CA ALA A 86 3.38 12.91 38.23
C ALA A 86 3.36 14.42 37.97
N ALA A 87 4.39 14.97 37.31
CA ALA A 87 4.44 16.37 36.90
C ALA A 87 3.74 16.58 35.55
N LEU A 88 3.64 15.53 34.74
CA LEU A 88 2.88 15.49 33.50
C LEU A 88 1.54 14.76 33.72
N GLY A 89 1.17 13.85 32.82
CA GLY A 89 -0.07 13.10 32.88
C GLY A 89 -1.06 13.41 31.75
N PRO A 90 -2.25 12.79 31.81
CA PRO A 90 -3.23 12.78 30.72
C PRO A 90 -3.91 14.12 30.44
N ASP A 91 -3.72 15.13 31.30
CA ASP A 91 -4.23 16.49 31.13
C ASP A 91 -3.12 17.52 30.83
N SER A 92 -1.89 17.06 30.64
CA SER A 92 -0.75 17.94 30.37
C SER A 92 -0.81 18.58 28.97
N ALA A 93 -0.20 19.77 28.83
CA ALA A 93 -0.03 20.42 27.53
C ALA A 93 0.85 19.61 26.57
N LEU A 94 1.83 18.87 27.11
CA LEU A 94 2.68 17.99 26.31
C LEU A 94 1.86 16.83 25.69
N TYR A 95 0.95 16.24 26.45
CA TYR A 95 0.08 15.17 25.94
C TYR A 95 -0.82 15.65 24.81
N GLU A 96 -1.36 16.88 24.92
CA GLU A 96 -2.11 17.53 23.84
C GLU A 96 -1.24 17.82 22.61
N ALA A 97 -0.05 18.38 22.81
CA ALA A 97 0.89 18.69 21.72
C ALA A 97 1.36 17.44 20.96
N MET A 98 1.37 16.27 21.60
CA MET A 98 1.60 14.98 20.94
C MET A 98 0.41 14.50 20.09
N GLY A 99 -0.68 15.26 20.03
CA GLY A 99 -1.88 14.98 19.24
C GLY A 99 -2.95 14.19 19.97
N TYR A 100 -2.86 14.03 21.30
CA TYR A 100 -3.87 13.31 22.08
C TYR A 100 -4.86 14.27 22.75
N THR A 101 -6.13 13.89 22.82
CA THR A 101 -7.12 14.65 23.60
C THR A 101 -6.91 14.42 25.10
N ARG A 102 -6.84 15.52 25.86
CA ARG A 102 -6.75 15.52 27.33
C ARG A 102 -7.94 14.80 27.98
N LYS A 103 -7.75 14.23 29.17
CA LYS A 103 -8.80 13.49 29.88
C LYS A 103 -9.96 14.39 30.29
N SER A 104 -9.71 15.61 30.72
CA SER A 104 -10.72 16.62 31.09
C SER A 104 -11.62 17.01 29.92
N GLU A 105 -11.08 16.98 28.70
CA GLU A 105 -11.76 17.36 27.46
C GLU A 105 -12.45 16.17 26.77
N ARG A 106 -12.12 14.93 27.16
CA ARG A 106 -12.83 13.73 26.71
C ARG A 106 -14.22 13.69 27.34
N ARG A 107 -15.23 14.18 26.62
CA ARG A 107 -16.63 13.92 26.94
C ARG A 107 -16.85 12.40 27.02
N SER A 108 -17.32 11.90 28.17
CA SER A 108 -17.71 10.49 28.38
C SER A 108 -19.03 10.17 27.65
N GLY A 109 -19.08 10.42 26.35
CA GLY A 109 -20.28 10.31 25.52
C GLY A 109 -20.48 8.91 24.97
N LEU A 110 -20.64 7.90 25.84
CA LEU A 110 -21.28 6.64 25.46
C LEU A 110 -22.19 6.13 26.58
N THR A 111 -23.37 6.73 26.70
CA THR A 111 -24.47 6.14 27.48
C THR A 111 -25.07 5.00 26.66
N ARG A 112 -24.76 3.74 27.01
CA ARG A 112 -25.57 2.60 26.55
C ARG A 112 -26.96 2.78 27.15
N LYS A 113 -27.96 3.20 26.36
CA LYS A 113 -29.36 3.10 26.75
C LYS A 113 -29.69 1.63 26.95
N SER A 114 -29.71 1.15 28.19
CA SER A 114 -30.36 -0.12 28.50
C SER A 114 -31.83 -0.01 28.10
N LYS A 115 -32.27 -0.79 27.12
CA LYS A 115 -33.71 -1.06 26.91
C LYS A 115 -34.19 -1.90 28.11
N GLY A 116 -34.46 -1.23 29.23
CA GLY A 116 -35.12 -1.80 30.39
C GLY A 116 -36.41 -1.02 30.62
N GLY A 117 -37.51 -1.55 30.10
CA GLY A 117 -38.82 -0.93 30.21
C GLY A 117 -39.96 -1.87 29.85
N THR A 118 -40.01 -3.07 30.46
CA THR A 118 -41.24 -3.85 30.59
C THR A 118 -41.17 -4.72 31.85
N PRO A 119 -41.99 -4.45 32.89
CA PRO A 119 -42.28 -5.40 33.95
C PRO A 119 -43.64 -6.09 33.68
N PRO A 120 -44.03 -7.11 34.47
CA PRO A 120 -44.05 -8.53 34.13
C PRO A 120 -45.43 -9.02 33.66
N GLY A 121 -45.48 -9.83 32.60
CA GLY A 121 -46.72 -10.42 32.10
C GLY A 121 -46.51 -11.81 31.55
N GLU A 122 -46.79 -12.80 32.41
CA GLU A 122 -47.44 -14.07 32.06
C GLU A 122 -46.81 -14.93 30.94
N GLY A 123 -45.97 -15.89 31.35
CA GLY A 123 -45.52 -16.95 30.45
C GLY A 123 -46.62 -17.99 30.19
N PRO A 124 -46.77 -18.52 28.97
CA PRO A 124 -47.48 -19.76 28.76
C PRO A 124 -46.54 -20.97 28.95
N LYS A 125 -47.01 -21.92 29.76
CA LYS A 125 -46.49 -23.28 29.98
C LYS A 125 -46.58 -24.15 28.69
N PRO A 126 -45.94 -25.35 28.67
CA PRO A 126 -45.23 -25.91 27.51
C PRO A 126 -46.12 -26.74 26.56
N LYS A 127 -45.68 -26.91 25.30
CA LYS A 127 -46.09 -28.05 24.46
C LYS A 127 -45.07 -29.18 24.58
N ALA A 128 -45.44 -30.18 25.37
CA ALA A 128 -44.87 -31.52 25.29
C ALA A 128 -45.54 -32.32 24.17
N GLY A 129 -44.77 -33.18 23.51
CA GLY A 129 -45.29 -34.39 22.87
C GLY A 129 -45.63 -34.29 21.38
N ALA A 130 -44.70 -34.73 20.54
CA ALA A 130 -45.01 -35.43 19.31
C ALA A 130 -44.33 -36.80 19.38
N SER A 131 -45.11 -37.82 19.70
CA SER A 131 -44.81 -39.22 19.40
C SER A 131 -46.13 -39.87 18.99
N SER A 132 -46.17 -40.27 17.73
CA SER A 132 -46.78 -41.48 17.18
C SER A 132 -46.88 -41.35 15.66
#